data_AF-A0A6B8WR82-F1
#
_entry.id   AF-A0A6B8WR82-F1
#
_cell.length_a   1.000
_cell.length_b   1.000
_cell.length_c   1.000
_cell.angle_alpha   90.00
_cell.angle_beta   90.00
_cell.angle_gamma   90.00
#
_symmetry.space_group_name_H-M   'P 1'
#
loop_
_entity.id
_entity.type
_entity.pdbx_description
1 polymer ?
#
loop_
_entity_poly.entity_id
_entity_poly.type
_entity_poly.pdbx_seq_one_letter_code
_entity_poly.pdbx_strand_id
1 'polypeptide(L)'
;MLHEHVIIVRIVHMNVPHAAPADRISVDDIGSAADGIVHMSIRVGFTDDQDIPRNLALAVDQTPELHIDLDQALYFLSVLTLRPPRA
;
A
#
# COMPACT_ATOMS: atom_id res chain seq x y z
N MET A 1 -16.07 -15.23 -2.94
CA MET A 1 -15.87 -13.79 -3.22
C MET A 1 -14.63 -13.71 -4.09
N LEU A 2 -14.77 -13.34 -5.37
CA LEU A 2 -13.61 -13.04 -6.21
C LEU A 2 -13.30 -11.56 -5.96
N HIS A 3 -12.12 -11.25 -5.41
CA HIS A 3 -11.70 -9.87 -5.26
C HIS A 3 -11.27 -9.39 -6.64
N GLU A 4 -12.01 -8.43 -7.21
CA GLU A 4 -11.71 -7.89 -8.54
C GLU A 4 -10.42 -7.08 -8.51
N HIS A 5 -10.12 -6.39 -7.39
CA HIS A 5 -8.92 -5.58 -7.20
C HIS A 5 -8.26 -5.92 -5.86
N VAL A 6 -6.96 -6.22 -5.88
CA VAL A 6 -6.13 -6.51 -4.69
C VAL A 6 -4.99 -5.52 -4.65
N ILE A 7 -4.94 -4.70 -3.61
CA ILE A 7 -3.83 -3.76 -3.39
C ILE A 7 -2.90 -4.31 -2.33
N ILE A 8 -1.66 -4.58 -2.72
CA ILE A 8 -0.59 -4.92 -1.81
C ILE A 8 0.11 -3.63 -1.39
N VAL A 9 -0.09 -3.23 -0.14
CA VAL A 9 0.49 -2.01 0.42
C VAL A 9 1.77 -2.33 1.19
N ARG A 10 2.84 -1.61 0.87
CA ARG A 10 4.09 -1.61 1.60
C ARG A 10 4.29 -0.27 2.31
N ILE A 11 4.41 -0.28 3.62
CA ILE A 11 4.83 0.91 4.38
C ILE A 11 6.36 0.99 4.36
N VAL A 12 6.89 2.15 3.98
CA VAL A 12 8.32 2.44 3.93
C VAL A 12 8.63 3.57 4.91
N HIS A 13 9.32 3.25 6.00
CA HIS A 13 9.75 4.23 6.98
C HIS A 13 10.98 5.00 6.49
N MET A 14 10.88 6.33 6.50
CA MET A 14 11.93 7.25 6.07
C MET A 14 12.57 7.92 7.29
N ASN A 15 13.88 8.20 7.22
CA ASN A 15 14.59 8.91 8.29
C ASN A 15 14.44 10.44 8.16
N VAL A 16 13.20 10.92 8.10
CA VAL A 16 12.83 12.34 8.01
C VAL A 16 11.57 12.59 8.85
N PRO A 17 11.30 13.83 9.33
CA PRO A 17 10.12 14.11 10.14
C PRO A 17 8.81 13.79 9.41
N HIS A 18 8.69 14.26 8.17
CA HIS A 18 7.56 14.05 7.29
C HIS A 18 8.06 13.66 5.90
N ALA A 19 7.47 12.63 5.30
CA ALA A 19 7.67 12.37 3.89
C ALA A 19 7.07 13.51 3.07
N ALA A 20 7.78 13.97 2.03
CA ALA A 20 7.25 14.99 1.14
C ALA A 20 5.99 14.46 0.44
N PRO A 21 4.93 15.27 0.24
CA PRO A 21 3.69 14.80 -0.39
C PRO A 21 3.92 14.14 -1.76
N ALA A 22 4.87 14.64 -2.54
CA ALA A 22 5.24 14.09 -3.84
C ALA A 22 5.90 12.70 -3.78
N ASP A 23 6.56 12.37 -2.66
CA ASP A 23 7.25 11.09 -2.47
C ASP A 23 6.40 10.09 -1.68
N ARG A 24 5.27 10.52 -1.13
CA ARG A 24 4.47 9.77 -0.16
C ARG A 24 3.87 8.50 -0.76
N ILE A 25 3.49 8.53 -2.02
CA ILE A 25 2.90 7.39 -2.73
C ILE A 25 3.76 7.06 -3.95
N SER A 26 4.05 5.78 -4.15
CA SER A 26 4.50 5.28 -5.45
C SER A 26 3.78 3.99 -5.80
N VAL A 27 3.31 3.89 -7.04
CA VAL A 27 2.71 2.66 -7.59
C VAL A 27 3.81 1.89 -8.30
N ASP A 28 4.01 0.64 -7.92
CA ASP A 28 4.98 -0.25 -8.55
C ASP A 28 4.25 -1.17 -9.54
N ASP A 29 4.69 -1.19 -10.79
CA ASP A 29 4.17 -2.12 -11.79
C ASP A 29 4.90 -3.46 -11.65
N ILE A 30 4.34 -4.36 -10.84
CA ILE A 30 4.83 -5.73 -10.69
C ILE A 30 3.83 -6.73 -11.28
N GLY A 31 3.93 -6.94 -12.59
CA GLY A 31 3.22 -8.03 -13.25
C GLY A 31 2.47 -7.56 -14.47
N SER A 32 1.30 -8.17 -14.71
CA SER A 32 0.40 -7.77 -15.78
C SER A 32 -0.79 -7.06 -15.14
N ALA A 33 -1.09 -5.83 -15.57
CA ALA A 33 -2.26 -5.08 -15.12
C ALA A 33 -3.61 -5.82 -15.28
N ALA A 34 -3.64 -6.94 -16.01
CA ALA A 34 -4.82 -7.76 -16.22
C ALA A 34 -5.17 -8.72 -15.06
N ASP A 35 -4.30 -8.89 -14.06
CA ASP A 35 -4.55 -9.78 -12.92
C ASP A 35 -5.31 -9.11 -11.75
N GLY A 36 -5.51 -7.79 -11.83
CA GLY A 36 -6.20 -7.00 -10.80
C GLY A 36 -5.36 -6.77 -9.53
N ILE A 37 -4.05 -6.99 -9.57
CA ILE A 37 -3.14 -6.79 -8.44
C ILE A 37 -2.32 -5.52 -8.65
N VAL A 38 -2.35 -4.62 -7.66
CA VAL A 38 -1.54 -3.40 -7.65
C VAL A 38 -0.61 -3.43 -6.45
N HIS A 39 0.66 -3.10 -6.66
CA HIS A 39 1.58 -2.87 -5.55
C HIS A 39 1.81 -1.40 -5.34
N MET A 40 1.75 -0.98 -4.08
CA MET A 40 1.93 0.39 -3.70
C MET A 40 2.87 0.51 -2.52
N SER A 41 3.77 1.48 -2.60
CA SER A 41 4.58 1.91 -1.47
C SER A 41 4.04 3.22 -0.89
N ILE A 42 3.79 3.24 0.43
CA ILE A 42 3.46 4.43 1.21
C ILE A 42 4.69 4.81 2.04
N ARG A 43 5.28 5.97 1.77
CA ARG A 43 6.43 6.49 2.51
C ARG A 43 5.96 7.38 3.65
N VAL A 44 6.43 7.09 4.85
CA VAL A 44 6.11 7.83 6.07
C VAL A 44 7.37 8.26 6.79
N GLY A 45 7.39 9.52 7.23
CA GLY A 45 8.38 10.02 8.18
C GLY A 45 8.13 9.51 9.60
N PHE A 46 9.05 9.77 10.52
CA PHE A 46 8.91 9.32 11.91
C PHE A 46 7.83 10.08 12.71
N THR A 47 7.33 11.21 12.20
CA THR A 47 6.22 11.98 12.79
C THR A 47 4.93 11.87 11.95
N ASP A 48 4.94 11.10 10.86
CA ASP A 48 3.76 10.92 10.02
C ASP A 48 2.76 9.91 10.62
N ASP A 49 1.47 10.16 10.38
CA ASP A 49 0.40 9.21 10.65
C ASP A 49 0.43 8.07 9.61
N GLN A 50 0.33 6.84 10.09
CA GLN A 50 0.30 5.61 9.28
C GLN A 50 -1.12 5.15 8.95
N ASP A 51 -2.11 6.04 9.03
CA ASP A 51 -3.49 5.80 8.59
C ASP A 51 -3.52 5.37 7.10
N ILE A 52 -3.63 4.05 6.88
CA ILE A 52 -3.58 3.45 5.54
C ILE A 52 -4.74 3.90 4.66
N PRO A 53 -6.02 3.85 5.09
CA PRO A 53 -7.12 4.40 4.31
C PRO A 53 -6.88 5.85 3.89
N ARG A 54 -6.44 6.72 4.80
CA ARG A 54 -6.18 8.13 4.49
C ARG A 54 -5.04 8.32 3.49
N ASN A 55 -3.96 7.55 3.63
CA ASN A 55 -2.85 7.62 2.69
C ASN A 55 -3.24 7.06 1.32
N LEU A 56 -4.04 5.99 1.25
CA LEU A 56 -4.58 5.45 0.01
C LEU A 56 -5.51 6.43 -0.69
N ALA A 57 -6.28 7.23 0.05
CA ALA A 57 -7.13 8.27 -0.53
C ALA A 57 -6.34 9.34 -1.31
N LEU A 58 -5.04 9.52 -1.03
CA LEU A 58 -4.15 10.40 -1.81
C LEU A 58 -3.73 9.77 -3.16
N ALA A 59 -3.91 8.46 -3.30
CA ALA A 59 -3.53 7.69 -4.47
C ALA A 59 -4.71 7.32 -5.38
N VAL A 60 -5.95 7.47 -4.89
CA VAL A 60 -7.17 7.24 -5.68
C VAL A 60 -7.10 8.10 -6.95
N ASP A 61 -7.51 7.49 -8.07
CA ASP A 61 -7.48 8.07 -9.42
C ASP A 61 -6.10 8.33 -10.06
N GLN A 62 -4.98 7.95 -9.41
CA GLN A 62 -3.67 8.02 -10.07
C GLN A 62 -3.49 6.97 -11.18
N THR A 63 -4.17 5.83 -11.07
CA THR A 63 -4.23 4.79 -12.11
C THR A 63 -5.65 4.19 -12.20
N PRO A 64 -6.06 3.60 -13.34
CA PRO A 64 -7.35 2.94 -13.47
C PRO A 64 -7.62 1.86 -12.40
N GLU A 65 -6.57 1.15 -11.99
CA GLU A 65 -6.63 0.09 -10.98
C GLU A 65 -6.78 0.62 -9.55
N LEU A 66 -6.62 1.94 -9.34
CA LEU A 66 -6.84 2.64 -8.07
C LEU A 66 -8.19 3.35 -8.02
N HIS A 67 -9.09 3.10 -8.97
CA HIS A 67 -10.48 3.54 -8.93
C HIS A 67 -11.30 2.60 -8.02
N ILE A 68 -11.00 2.65 -6.73
CA ILE A 68 -11.56 1.76 -5.71
C ILE A 68 -12.37 2.51 -4.65
N ASP A 69 -13.41 1.84 -4.14
CA ASP A 69 -14.18 2.32 -2.99
C ASP A 69 -13.48 1.89 -1.68
N LEU A 70 -12.80 2.84 -1.03
CA LEU A 70 -12.10 2.61 0.24
C LEU A 70 -13.06 2.36 1.42
N ASP A 71 -14.32 2.82 1.35
CA ASP A 71 -15.30 2.62 2.43
C ASP A 71 -15.83 1.18 2.49
N GLN A 72 -15.71 0.45 1.37
CA GLN A 72 -16.06 -0.97 1.28
C GLN A 72 -14.81 -1.88 1.28
N ALA A 73 -13.61 -1.32 1.40
CA ALA A 73 -12.37 -2.07 1.34
C ALA A 73 -12.16 -2.93 2.61
N LEU A 74 -11.64 -4.14 2.41
CA LEU A 74 -11.20 -5.03 3.48
C LEU A 74 -9.68 -4.92 3.66
N TYR A 75 -9.25 -4.59 4.86
CA TYR A 75 -7.83 -4.43 5.19
C TYR A 75 -7.31 -5.67 5.92
N PHE A 76 -6.28 -6.29 5.35
CA PHE A 76 -5.60 -7.43 5.94
C PHE A 76 -4.15 -7.06 6.26
N LEU A 77 -3.75 -7.19 7.53
CA LEU A 77 -2.36 -7.08 7.91
C LEU A 77 -1.68 -8.43 7.71
N SER A 78 -0.79 -8.51 6.73
CA SER A 78 0.08 -9.68 6.55
C SER A 78 1.21 -9.64 7.58
N VAL A 79 1.22 -10.59 8.52
CA VAL A 79 2.28 -10.72 9.54
C VAL A 79 3.21 -11.87 9.14
N LEU A 80 4.46 -11.54 8.80
CA LEU A 80 5.48 -12.55 8.61
C LEU A 80 6.08 -12.97 9.96
N THR A 81 5.96 -14.25 10.31
CA THR A 81 6.67 -14.81 11.47
C THR A 81 7.96 -15.47 11.00
N LEU A 82 9.11 -14.87 11.32
CA LEU A 82 10.41 -15.50 11.12
C LEU A 82 10.60 -16.62 12.15
N ARG A 83 10.91 -17.83 11.68
CA ARG A 83 11.26 -18.97 12.56
C ARG A 83 12.73 -19.32 12.36
N PRO A 84 13.47 -19.65 13.43
CA PRO A 84 14.82 -20.16 13.29
C PRO A 84 14.81 -21.48 12.48
N PRO A 85 15.88 -21.78 11.73
CA PRO A 85 16.01 -23.06 11.03
C PRO A 85 15.91 -24.20 12.05
N ARG A 86 15.19 -25.26 11.70
CA ARG A 86 15.00 -26.42 12.56
C ARG A 86 16.35 -27.16 12.66
N ALA A 87 16.85 -27.33 13.89
CA ALA A 87 18.03 -28.15 14.17
C ALA A 87 17.76 -29.63 13.91
#